data_AF-E9J227-F1
#
_entry.id   AF-E9J227-F1
#
_cell.length_a   1.000
_cell.length_b   1.000
_cell.length_c   1.000
_cell.angle_alpha   90.00
_cell.angle_beta   90.00
_cell.angle_gamma   90.00
#
_symmetry.space_group_name_H-M   'P 1'
#
loop_
_entity.id
_entity.type
_entity.pdbx_description
1 polymer ?
#
loop_
_entity_poly.entity_id
_entity_poly.type
_entity_poly.pdbx_seq_one_letter_code
_entity_poly.pdbx_strand_id
1 'polypeptide(L)'
;SGGAGNSVNPGAGPAFVANVQSAIQIEKFDPATQTWKRWLQRLEDAFKVYRITDTEEKVVYLLHYIGVEAFGVLCDRIDPDDPYLKTFDEL
;
A
#
# COMPACT_ATOMS: atom_id res chain seq x y z
N SER A 1 -3.97 -49.95 -40.04
CA SER A 1 -5.22 -49.19 -39.78
C SER A 1 -5.25 -48.94 -38.28
N GLY A 2 -4.74 -47.83 -37.73
CA GLY A 2 -5.28 -46.45 -37.81
C GLY A 2 -6.45 -46.34 -36.82
N GLY A 3 -6.55 -45.43 -35.84
CA GLY A 3 -5.83 -44.25 -35.41
C GLY A 3 -6.53 -43.70 -34.14
N ALA A 4 -5.96 -42.63 -33.57
CA ALA A 4 -6.22 -42.02 -32.26
C ALA A 4 -7.65 -41.59 -31.90
N GLY A 5 -7.87 -41.33 -30.60
CA GLY A 5 -9.05 -40.63 -30.07
C GLY A 5 -8.94 -40.30 -28.58
N ASN A 6 -8.05 -39.39 -28.22
CA ASN A 6 -7.90 -38.80 -26.89
C ASN A 6 -9.15 -37.97 -26.54
N SER A 7 -9.81 -38.20 -25.41
CA SER A 7 -10.88 -37.33 -24.90
C SER A 7 -10.45 -36.73 -23.57
N VAL A 8 -9.88 -35.54 -23.65
CA VAL A 8 -9.65 -34.62 -22.53
C VAL A 8 -11.00 -34.05 -22.08
N ASN A 9 -11.24 -34.08 -20.78
CA ASN A 9 -12.43 -33.47 -20.17
C ASN A 9 -12.10 -32.01 -19.78
N PRO A 10 -12.82 -30.99 -20.29
CA PRO A 10 -12.65 -29.60 -19.91
C PRO A 10 -13.63 -29.27 -18.77
N GLY A 11 -13.13 -28.99 -17.57
CA GLY A 11 -14.03 -28.75 -16.44
C GLY A 11 -13.41 -28.07 -15.22
N ALA A 12 -13.56 -26.74 -15.20
CA ALA A 12 -13.82 -25.91 -14.03
C ALA A 12 -12.69 -25.62 -13.01
N GLY A 13 -12.17 -24.40 -13.15
CA GLY A 13 -11.78 -23.54 -12.04
C GLY A 13 -11.01 -22.35 -12.57
N PRO A 14 -11.49 -21.08 -12.47
CA PRO A 14 -10.59 -19.97 -12.69
C PRO A 14 -9.43 -20.14 -11.71
N ALA A 15 -8.20 -20.05 -12.22
CA ALA A 15 -7.05 -19.81 -11.36
C ALA A 15 -7.47 -18.73 -10.39
N PHE A 16 -7.34 -18.97 -9.08
CA PHE A 16 -7.32 -17.86 -8.15
C PHE A 16 -6.18 -16.98 -8.63
N VAL A 17 -6.53 -15.95 -9.41
CA VAL A 17 -5.69 -14.78 -9.56
C VAL A 17 -5.60 -14.28 -8.14
N ALA A 18 -4.55 -14.70 -7.43
CA ALA A 18 -4.17 -14.06 -6.20
C ALA A 18 -4.07 -12.58 -6.60
N ASN A 19 -5.05 -11.79 -6.18
CA ASN A 19 -4.99 -10.36 -6.30
C ASN A 19 -3.90 -9.96 -5.32
N VAL A 20 -2.64 -10.11 -5.75
CA VAL A 20 -1.48 -9.59 -5.05
C VAL A 20 -1.67 -8.09 -5.16
N GLN A 21 -2.39 -7.53 -4.20
CA GLN A 21 -2.38 -6.10 -3.92
C GLN A 21 -0.91 -5.77 -3.70
N SER A 22 -0.24 -5.35 -4.77
CA SER A 22 1.17 -5.04 -4.74
C SER A 22 1.28 -3.77 -3.93
N ALA A 23 1.59 -3.92 -2.63
CA ALA A 23 1.89 -2.80 -1.78
C ALA A 23 2.97 -1.95 -2.44
N ILE A 24 2.85 -0.63 -2.34
CA ILE A 24 3.83 0.28 -2.94
C ILE A 24 5.23 -0.04 -2.43
N GLN A 25 6.20 -0.07 -3.33
CA GLN A 25 7.58 -0.37 -2.96
C GLN A 25 8.30 0.93 -2.61
N ILE A 26 8.22 1.33 -1.34
CA ILE A 26 8.95 2.45 -0.74
C ILE A 26 9.51 2.02 0.62
N GLU A 27 10.68 2.55 1.01
CA GLU A 27 11.20 2.34 2.35
C GLU A 27 10.40 3.11 3.40
N LYS A 28 10.42 2.62 4.65
CA LYS A 28 9.89 3.37 5.78
C LYS A 28 10.68 4.64 6.01
N PHE A 29 10.04 5.66 6.57
CA PHE A 29 10.73 6.87 6.98
C PHE A 29 11.79 6.53 8.03
N ASP A 30 13.02 6.96 7.75
CA ASP A 30 14.14 6.89 8.67
C ASP A 30 14.85 8.26 8.68
N PRO A 31 14.75 9.02 9.79
CA PRO A 31 15.37 10.34 9.91
C PRO A 31 16.91 10.29 9.86
N ALA A 32 17.54 9.13 10.07
CA ALA A 32 18.98 8.98 9.94
C ALA A 32 19.46 8.98 8.47
N THR A 33 18.57 8.68 7.52
CA THR A 33 18.92 8.53 6.09
C THR A 33 18.44 9.70 5.24
N GLN A 34 17.29 10.29 5.55
CA GLN A 34 16.71 11.36 4.76
C GLN A 34 15.78 12.26 5.58
N THR A 35 15.54 13.47 5.08
CA THR A 35 14.59 14.39 5.72
C THR A 35 13.15 13.95 5.48
N TRP A 36 12.28 14.24 6.44
CA TRP A 36 10.83 14.03 6.33
C TRP A 36 10.27 14.53 5.00
N LYS A 37 10.57 15.79 4.65
CA LYS A 37 10.11 16.42 3.40
C LYS A 37 10.52 15.63 2.15
N ARG A 38 11.75 15.11 2.09
CA ARG A 38 12.22 14.34 0.93
C ARG A 38 11.54 12.98 0.85
N TRP A 39 11.38 12.32 2.01
CA TRP A 39 10.70 11.04 2.09
C TRP A 39 9.20 11.17 1.71
N LEU A 40 8.50 12.16 2.26
CA LEU A 40 7.10 12.41 1.97
C LEU A 40 6.86 12.69 0.48
N GLN A 41 7.74 13.47 -0.17
CA GLN A 41 7.64 13.70 -1.61
C GLN A 41 7.70 12.40 -2.41
N ARG A 42 8.56 11.45 -2.00
CA ARG A 42 8.68 10.14 -2.66
C ARG A 42 7.46 9.27 -2.42
N LEU A 43 6.83 9.35 -1.23
CA LEU A 43 5.57 8.69 -0.95
C LEU A 43 4.44 9.23 -1.85
N GLU A 44 4.32 10.55 -1.97
CA GLU A 44 3.33 11.18 -2.87
C GLU A 44 3.56 10.79 -4.33
N ASP A 45 4.82 10.74 -4.77
CA ASP A 45 5.15 10.30 -6.13
C ASP A 45 4.86 8.81 -6.33
N ALA A 46 5.04 7.97 -5.30
CA ALA A 46 4.60 6.58 -5.34
C ALA A 46 3.08 6.49 -5.50
N PHE A 47 2.28 7.30 -4.80
CA PHE A 47 0.83 7.31 -5.02
C PHE A 47 0.46 7.62 -6.48
N LYS A 48 1.17 8.53 -7.14
CA LYS A 48 0.96 8.83 -8.56
C LYS A 48 1.32 7.63 -9.45
N VAL A 49 2.46 7.00 -9.21
CA VAL A 49 2.94 5.84 -10.00
C VAL A 49 2.00 4.66 -9.90
N TYR A 50 1.55 4.35 -8.68
CA TYR A 50 0.66 3.23 -8.40
C TYR A 50 -0.84 3.58 -8.55
N ARG A 51 -1.14 4.82 -8.95
CA ARG A 51 -2.51 5.35 -9.16
C ARG A 51 -3.40 5.24 -7.92
N ILE A 52 -2.80 5.42 -6.75
CA ILE A 52 -3.52 5.50 -5.47
C ILE A 52 -4.18 6.86 -5.39
N THR A 53 -5.50 6.86 -5.49
CA THR A 53 -6.32 8.09 -5.52
C THR A 53 -7.23 8.20 -4.31
N ASP A 54 -7.57 7.07 -3.68
CA ASP A 54 -8.39 7.03 -2.48
C ASP A 54 -7.67 7.72 -1.30
N THR A 55 -8.40 8.55 -0.57
CA THR A 55 -7.80 9.39 0.49
C THR A 55 -7.54 8.58 1.75
N GLU A 56 -8.42 7.63 2.08
CA GLU A 56 -8.27 6.75 3.23
C GLU A 56 -7.07 5.81 3.02
N GLU A 57 -6.92 5.27 1.80
CA GLU A 57 -5.79 4.43 1.41
C GLU A 57 -4.45 5.17 1.55
N LYS A 58 -4.38 6.45 1.15
CA LYS A 58 -3.18 7.28 1.34
C LYS A 58 -2.82 7.47 2.81
N VAL A 59 -3.81 7.69 3.67
CA VAL A 59 -3.62 7.82 5.12
C VAL A 59 -3.08 6.50 5.69
N VAL A 60 -3.68 5.37 5.31
CA VAL A 60 -3.19 4.04 5.71
C VAL A 60 -1.74 3.84 5.28
N TYR A 61 -1.39 4.20 4.04
CA TYR A 61 -0.01 4.09 3.57
C TYR A 61 0.96 5.02 4.30
N LEU A 62 0.56 6.27 4.56
CA LEU A 62 1.37 7.18 5.39
C LEU A 62 1.67 6.52 6.73
N LEU A 63 0.63 6.19 7.49
CA LEU A 63 0.76 5.62 8.83
C LEU A 63 1.55 4.30 8.85
N HIS A 64 1.43 3.49 7.80
CA HIS A 64 2.20 2.25 7.66
C HIS A 64 3.71 2.49 7.46
N TYR A 65 4.08 3.49 6.66
CA TYR A 65 5.47 3.71 6.26
C TYR A 65 6.21 4.77 7.08
N ILE A 66 5.55 5.60 7.89
CA ILE A 66 6.27 6.59 8.74
C ILE A 66 7.13 5.98 9.85
N GLY A 67 6.92 4.70 10.17
CA GLY A 67 7.67 3.99 11.20
C GLY A 67 7.13 4.27 12.61
N VAL A 68 7.55 3.43 13.57
CA VAL A 68 6.95 3.37 14.92
C VAL A 68 7.13 4.67 15.69
N GLU A 69 8.34 5.25 15.68
CA GLU A 69 8.64 6.48 16.43
C GLU A 69 7.84 7.68 15.92
N ALA A 70 7.81 7.91 14.60
CA ALA A 70 7.04 9.00 14.01
C ALA A 70 5.53 8.80 14.16
N PHE A 71 5.06 7.55 14.07
CA PHE A 71 3.67 7.19 14.35
C PHE A 71 3.28 7.54 15.79
N GLY A 72 4.13 7.21 16.78
CA GLY A 72 3.89 7.59 18.18
C GLY A 72 3.77 9.11 18.36
N VAL A 73 4.73 9.87 17.84
CA VAL A 73 4.71 11.35 17.91
C VAL A 73 3.47 11.95 17.25
N LEU A 74 3.01 11.36 16.14
CA LEU A 74 1.80 11.79 15.45
C LEU A 74 0.55 11.53 16.31
N CYS A 75 0.40 10.32 16.84
CA CYS A 75 -0.70 9.95 17.74
C CYS A 75 -0.77 10.87 18.96
N ASP A 76 0.36 11.12 19.63
CA ASP A 76 0.43 12.00 20.80
C ASP A 76 -0.01 13.44 20.49
N ARG A 77 0.22 13.91 19.25
CA ARG A 77 -0.15 15.27 18.83
C ARG A 77 -1.64 15.43 18.59
N ILE A 78 -2.32 14.38 18.14
CA ILE A 78 -3.72 14.44 17.70
C ILE A 78 -4.69 13.86 18.72
N ASP A 79 -4.20 13.29 19.84
CA ASP A 79 -5.04 12.82 20.94
C ASP A 79 -6.07 13.90 21.37
N PRO A 80 -7.36 13.54 21.55
CA PRO A 80 -7.94 12.19 21.61
C PRO A 80 -8.44 11.62 20.27
N ASP A 81 -8.10 12.24 19.14
CA ASP A 81 -8.60 11.83 17.83
C ASP A 81 -7.85 10.61 17.26
N ASP A 82 -8.54 9.81 16.44
CA ASP A 82 -7.94 8.66 15.72
C ASP A 82 -7.21 9.14 14.45
N PRO A 83 -5.90 8.85 14.27
CA PRO A 83 -5.15 9.22 13.07
C PRO A 83 -5.74 8.66 11.77
N TYR A 84 -6.40 7.50 11.81
CA TYR A 84 -6.98 6.87 10.61
C TYR A 84 -8.27 7.55 10.16
N LEU A 85 -8.85 8.43 10.99
CA LEU A 85 -10.04 9.21 10.65
C LEU A 85 -9.70 10.62 10.14
N LYS A 86 -8.42 10.98 10.09
CA LYS A 86 -7.93 12.25 9.52
C LYS A 86 -7.71 12.10 8.02
N THR A 87 -7.79 13.21 7.29
CA THR A 87 -7.34 13.25 5.90
C THR A 87 -5.81 13.35 5.82
N PHE A 88 -5.24 12.99 4.68
CA PHE A 88 -3.78 13.04 4.46
C PHE A 88 -3.19 14.45 4.68
N ASP A 89 -3.96 15.50 4.38
CA ASP A 89 -3.52 16.89 4.56
C ASP A 89 -3.65 17.40 6.02
N GLU A 90 -4.38 16.67 6.86
CA GLU A 90 -4.58 17.00 8.29
C GLU A 90 -3.54 16.34 9.22
N LEU A 91 -2.74 15.40 8.70
CA LEU A 91 -1.67 14.69 9.41
C LEU A 91 -0.30 15.37 9.19
#